data_AF-A0A965QFV5-F1
#
_entry.id   AF-A0A965QFV5-F1
#
_cell.length_a   1.000
_cell.length_b   1.000
_cell.length_c   1.000
_cell.angle_alpha   90.00
_cell.angle_beta   90.00
_cell.angle_gamma   90.00
#
_symmetry.space_group_name_H-M   'P 1'
#
loop_
_entity.id
_entity.type
_entity.pdbx_description
1 polymer ?
#
loop_
_entity_poly.entity_id
_entity_poly.type
_entity_poly.pdbx_seq_one_letter_code
_entity_poly.pdbx_strand_id
1 'polypeptide(L)'
;MFPKKYSKEQIILKLEAYCAYQERCLFEIETKLASLNSSPSDLTSILTHLKECNFFNQERFALTYAIGKFRNNKWGKQKIKAGLFQ
;
A
#
# COMPACT_ATOMS: atom_id res chain seq x y z
N MET A 1 -21.70 6.55 -16.75
CA MET A 1 -20.36 7.17 -16.73
C MET A 1 -19.34 6.05 -16.85
N PHE A 2 -18.54 6.00 -17.91
CA PHE A 2 -17.56 4.93 -18.09
C PHE A 2 -16.42 5.08 -17.08
N PRO A 3 -15.94 3.99 -16.46
CA PRO A 3 -14.81 4.08 -15.54
C PRO A 3 -13.59 4.62 -16.27
N LYS A 4 -12.91 5.60 -15.66
CA LYS A 4 -11.70 6.20 -16.24
C LYS A 4 -10.59 5.15 -16.24
N LYS A 5 -10.19 4.69 -17.42
CA LYS A 5 -9.11 3.74 -17.62
C LYS A 5 -7.77 4.48 -17.61
N TYR A 6 -6.88 4.08 -16.72
CA TYR A 6 -5.53 4.64 -16.64
C TYR A 6 -4.54 3.75 -17.40
N SER A 7 -3.50 4.35 -17.98
CA SER A 7 -2.36 3.58 -18.47
C SER A 7 -1.54 3.03 -17.30
N LYS A 8 -0.72 2.00 -17.56
CA LYS A 8 0.19 1.43 -16.55
C LYS A 8 1.09 2.49 -15.90
N GLU A 9 1.66 3.38 -16.71
CA GLU A 9 2.51 4.49 -16.25
C GLU A 9 1.76 5.46 -15.33
N GLN A 10 0.53 5.82 -15.67
CA GLN A 10 -0.31 6.67 -14.83
C GLN A 10 -0.66 6.00 -13.50
N ILE A 11 -0.86 4.69 -13.50
CA ILE A 11 -1.12 3.91 -12.29
C ILE A 11 0.14 3.88 -11.40
N ILE A 12 1.32 3.66 -11.99
CA ILE A 12 2.60 3.69 -11.26
C ILE A 12 2.77 5.05 -10.59
N LEU A 13 2.66 6.16 -11.32
CA LEU A 13 2.80 7.51 -10.75
C LEU A 13 1.82 7.78 -9.61
N LYS A 14 0.58 7.29 -9.74
CA LYS A 14 -0.43 7.41 -8.67
C LYS A 14 -0.07 6.59 -7.44
N LEU A 15 0.50 5.40 -7.60
CA LEU A 15 0.90 4.54 -6.50
C LEU A 15 2.17 5.02 -5.82
N GLU A 16 3.14 5.53 -6.58
CA GLU A 16 4.34 6.19 -6.04
C GLU A 16 3.93 7.36 -5.14
N ALA A 17 3.05 8.25 -5.61
CA ALA A 17 2.53 9.34 -4.80
C ALA A 17 1.77 8.84 -3.56
N TYR A 18 1.00 7.75 -3.70
CA TYR A 18 0.22 7.17 -2.60
C TYR A 18 1.10 6.55 -1.49
N CYS A 19 2.19 5.89 -1.88
CA CYS A 19 3.18 5.31 -0.98
C CYS A 19 4.16 6.36 -0.42
N ALA A 20 4.49 7.40 -1.17
CA ALA A 20 5.31 8.52 -0.71
C ALA A 20 4.60 9.35 0.37
N TYR A 21 3.27 9.43 0.31
CA TYR A 21 2.47 10.13 1.33
C TYR A 21 2.45 9.37 2.67
N GLN A 22 2.35 8.05 2.63
CA GLN A 22 2.31 7.19 3.82
C GLN A 22 2.66 5.76 3.45
N GLU A 23 3.34 5.04 4.35
CA GLU A 23 3.56 3.60 4.20
C GLU A 23 2.26 2.84 3.97
N ARG A 24 2.27 1.92 3.00
CA ARG A 24 1.13 1.11 2.60
C ARG A 24 1.41 -0.38 2.76
N CYS A 25 0.41 -1.13 3.16
CA CYS A 25 0.46 -2.59 3.10
C CYS A 25 0.07 -3.11 1.70
N LEU A 26 0.32 -4.40 1.47
CA LEU A 26 0.00 -5.05 0.20
C LEU A 26 -1.50 -4.90 -0.11
N PHE A 27 -2.36 -5.19 0.88
CA PHE A 27 -3.81 -5.10 0.73
C PHE A 27 -4.30 -3.70 0.32
N GLU A 28 -3.72 -2.64 0.89
CA GLU A 28 -4.03 -1.26 0.49
C GLU A 28 -3.63 -0.96 -0.95
N ILE A 29 -2.47 -1.48 -1.41
CA ILE A 29 -2.01 -1.33 -2.79
C ILE A 29 -2.93 -2.08 -3.75
N GLU A 30 -3.29 -3.34 -3.44
CA GLU A 30 -4.19 -4.15 -4.25
C GLU A 30 -5.58 -3.51 -4.36
N THR A 31 -6.12 -3.01 -3.24
CA THR A 31 -7.38 -2.27 -3.20
C THR A 31 -7.30 -0.99 -4.04
N LYS A 32 -6.17 -0.27 -3.95
CA LYS A 32 -5.95 0.94 -4.75
C LYS A 32 -5.87 0.63 -6.24
N LEU A 33 -5.18 -0.44 -6.62
CA LEU A 33 -5.09 -0.94 -8.00
C LEU A 33 -6.46 -1.32 -8.56
N ALA A 34 -7.24 -2.09 -7.81
CA ALA A 34 -8.61 -2.45 -8.18
C ALA A 34 -9.48 -1.21 -8.41
N SER A 35 -9.36 -0.17 -7.56
CA SER A 35 -10.10 1.09 -7.75
C SER A 35 -9.71 1.87 -9.01
N LEU A 36 -8.51 1.62 -9.57
CA LEU A 36 -8.01 2.24 -10.80
C LEU A 36 -8.34 1.43 -12.05
N ASN A 37 -9.10 0.33 -11.94
CA ASN A 37 -9.44 -0.59 -13.03
C ASN A 37 -8.20 -1.17 -13.74
N SER A 38 -7.15 -1.50 -12.99
CA SER A 38 -5.95 -2.15 -13.53
C SER A 38 -6.22 -3.61 -13.91
N SER A 39 -5.54 -4.12 -14.94
CA SER A 39 -5.56 -5.55 -15.23
C SER A 39 -4.85 -6.33 -14.13
N PRO A 40 -5.34 -7.53 -13.72
CA PRO A 40 -4.63 -8.40 -12.79
C PRO A 40 -3.19 -8.72 -13.24
N SER A 41 -2.94 -8.75 -14.55
CA SER A 41 -1.61 -8.97 -15.13
C SER A 41 -0.60 -7.87 -14.77
N ASP A 42 -1.06 -6.65 -14.51
CA ASP A 42 -0.19 -5.51 -14.23
C ASP A 42 0.25 -5.46 -12.77
N LEU A 43 -0.49 -6.13 -11.87
CA LEU A 43 -0.29 -6.06 -10.42
C LEU A 43 1.12 -6.48 -10.02
N THR A 44 1.57 -7.65 -10.46
CA THR A 44 2.91 -8.17 -10.12
C THR A 44 4.00 -7.24 -10.63
N SER A 45 3.88 -6.74 -11.86
CA SER A 45 4.88 -5.84 -12.44
C SER A 45 4.93 -4.49 -11.71
N ILE A 46 3.78 -3.93 -11.35
CA ILE A 46 3.70 -2.67 -10.60
C ILE A 46 4.26 -2.85 -9.19
N LEU A 47 3.91 -3.95 -8.52
CA LEU A 47 4.41 -4.25 -7.18
C LEU A 47 5.94 -4.40 -7.18
N THR A 48 6.50 -5.10 -8.17
CA THR A 48 7.95 -5.23 -8.34
C THR A 48 8.61 -3.86 -8.52
N HIS A 49 8.08 -3.01 -9.42
CA HIS A 49 8.57 -1.63 -9.60
C HIS A 49 8.56 -0.84 -8.29
N LEU A 50 7.46 -0.89 -7.53
CA LEU A 50 7.37 -0.19 -6.24
C LEU A 50 8.36 -0.71 -5.19
N LYS A 51 8.69 -2.01 -5.21
CA LYS A 51 9.72 -2.59 -4.34
C LYS A 51 11.12 -2.14 -4.75
N GLU A 52 11.45 -2.25 -6.03
CA GLU A 52 12.76 -1.87 -6.57
C GLU A 52 13.06 -0.39 -6.36
N CYS A 53 12.05 0.47 -6.54
CA CYS A 53 12.14 1.90 -6.25
C CYS A 53 11.95 2.25 -4.77
N ASN A 54 11.84 1.25 -3.86
CA ASN A 54 11.71 1.41 -2.41
C ASN A 54 10.49 2.24 -1.94
N PHE A 55 9.44 2.33 -2.77
CA PHE A 55 8.14 2.89 -2.41
C PHE A 55 7.31 1.92 -1.57
N PHE A 56 7.47 0.61 -1.76
CA PHE A 56 6.78 -0.41 -0.97
C PHE A 56 7.76 -1.24 -0.14
N ASN A 57 7.60 -1.19 1.17
CA ASN A 57 8.40 -1.97 2.12
C ASN A 57 7.52 -2.44 3.29
N GLN A 58 7.30 -3.76 3.41
CA GLN A 58 6.42 -4.33 4.44
C GLN A 58 6.97 -4.18 5.86
N GLU A 59 8.29 -4.20 6.04
CA GLU A 59 8.91 -4.02 7.35
C GLU A 59 8.74 -2.58 7.82
N ARG A 60 8.98 -1.61 6.93
CA ARG A 60 8.77 -0.18 7.19
C ARG A 60 7.30 0.11 7.52
N PHE A 61 6.37 -0.53 6.82
CA PHE A 61 4.94 -0.47 7.16
C PHE A 61 4.67 -1.04 8.56
N ALA A 62 5.16 -2.24 8.88
CA ALA A 62 4.90 -2.87 10.18
C ALA A 62 5.42 -2.03 11.35
N LEU A 63 6.61 -1.44 11.21
CA LEU A 63 7.22 -0.57 12.22
C LEU A 63 6.40 0.72 12.40
N THR A 64 6.09 1.43 11.31
CA THR A 64 5.32 2.69 11.38
C THR A 64 3.91 2.46 11.92
N TYR A 65 3.25 1.37 11.52
CA TYR A 65 1.96 0.95 12.05
C TYR A 65 2.03 0.73 13.56
N ALA A 66 2.99 -0.10 14.02
CA ALA A 66 3.14 -0.42 15.44
C ALA A 66 3.42 0.84 16.28
N ILE A 67 4.32 1.71 15.81
CA ILE A 67 4.65 2.97 16.48
C ILE A 67 3.42 3.88 16.57
N GLY A 68 2.68 4.04 15.48
CA GLY A 68 1.46 4.86 15.45
C GLY A 68 0.39 4.35 16.42
N LYS A 69 0.09 3.05 16.39
CA LYS A 69 -0.90 2.43 17.28
C LYS A 69 -0.47 2.48 18.76
N PHE A 70 0.83 2.36 19.03
CA PHE A 70 1.34 2.48 20.39
C PHE A 70 1.29 3.93 20.91
N ARG A 71 1.84 4.88 20.16
CA ARG A 71 1.98 6.29 20.60
C ARG A 71 0.63 7.02 20.64
N ASN A 72 -0.16 6.89 19.58
CA ASN A 72 -1.37 7.69 19.39
C ASN A 72 -2.60 6.99 19.97
N ASN A 73 -2.72 5.67 19.76
CA ASN A 73 -3.92 4.93 20.13
C ASN A 73 -3.77 4.16 21.46
N LYS A 74 -2.57 4.16 22.07
CA LYS A 74 -2.24 3.44 23.31
C LYS A 74 -2.56 1.93 23.25
N TRP A 75 -2.43 1.32 22.07
CA TRP A 75 -2.66 -0.11 21.93
C TRP A 75 -1.55 -0.92 22.58
N GLY A 76 -1.92 -1.97 23.32
CA GLY A 76 -0.97 -2.97 23.80
C GLY A 76 -0.45 -3.88 22.68
N LYS A 77 0.67 -4.57 22.93
CA LYS A 77 1.38 -5.42 21.94
C LYS A 77 0.46 -6.42 21.22
N GLN A 78 -0.43 -7.09 21.95
CA GLN A 78 -1.33 -8.10 21.36
C GLN A 78 -2.35 -7.50 20.40
N LYS A 79 -2.87 -6.31 20.70
CA LYS A 79 -3.81 -5.60 19.82
C LYS A 79 -3.12 -5.09 18.57
N ILE A 80 -1.89 -4.58 18.71
CA ILE A 80 -1.06 -4.17 17.56
C ILE A 80 -0.78 -5.37 16.65
N LYS A 81 -0.37 -6.51 17.22
CA LYS A 81 -0.13 -7.74 16.47
C LYS A 81 -1.40 -8.18 15.72
N ALA A 82 -2.54 -8.26 16.41
CA ALA A 82 -3.80 -8.65 15.79
C ALA A 82 -4.21 -7.72 14.64
N GLY A 83 -4.04 -6.41 14.80
CA GLY A 83 -4.40 -5.43 13.77
C GLY A 83 -3.40 -5.32 12.61
N LEU A 84 -2.19 -5.90 12.73
CA LEU A 84 -1.21 -5.94 11.64
C LEU A 84 -1.46 -7.11 10.67
N PHE A 85 -2.07 -8.18 11.16
CA PHE A 85 -2.40 -9.38 10.37
C PHE A 85 -3.87 -9.45 9.90
N GLN A 86 -4.65 -8.40 10.19
CA GLN A 86 -6.01 -8.20 9.64
C GLN A 86 -5.93 -7.50 8.29
#